data_AF-A0ABD3VYL6-F1
#
_entry.id   AF-A0ABD3VYL6-F1
#
_cell.length_a   1.000
_cell.length_b   1.000
_cell.length_c   1.000
_cell.angle_alpha   90.00
_cell.angle_beta   90.00
_cell.angle_gamma   90.00
#
_symmetry.space_group_name_H-M   'P 1'
#
loop_
_entity.id
_entity.type
_entity.pdbx_description
1 polymer ?
#
loop_
_entity_poly.entity_id
_entity_poly.type
_entity_poly.pdbx_seq_one_letter_code
_entity_poly.pdbx_strand_id
1 'polypeptide(L)'
;MTTEQTAIKRRNVAKSQGAEGGTNEVEADKPIDENEEDLDSKETRLTLMEEILLLGLKDREGYTSFWNDCISSGLRGCILIELGLRGRVELEKAGMRRRSLLNRKIIFKSISPTGDVLLDEALKHIKETEPPETVQSWIEYLSGETWNPLKLRYQLRNVRERLAKNLVEKGVCTTEKQNFLLFDMTTHPLVDSGIKQKLIKKVQDSVLSRWTNDPQRMDRRILSLIYVAHASDVLENAFAPLSDDDYDVAMKRVRELLDLDFDVESMKDGANEVMWAVIAAFSK
;
A
#
# COMPACT_ATOMS: atom_id res chain seq x y z
N MET A 1 -13.11 -2.60 60.63
CA MET A 1 -12.51 -2.17 59.35
C MET A 1 -12.44 -3.40 58.46
N THR A 2 -13.49 -3.60 57.68
CA THR A 2 -13.72 -4.74 56.79
C THR A 2 -13.86 -4.17 55.39
N THR A 3 -12.95 -4.53 54.50
CA THR A 3 -13.00 -4.11 53.09
C THR A 3 -13.40 -5.32 52.27
N GLU A 4 -14.67 -5.36 51.87
CA GLU A 4 -15.24 -6.34 50.96
C GLU A 4 -14.73 -6.10 49.53
N GLN A 5 -14.38 -7.21 48.86
CA GLN A 5 -14.10 -7.29 47.43
C GLN A 5 -15.44 -7.40 46.68
N THR A 6 -15.77 -6.40 45.87
CA THR A 6 -16.98 -6.43 45.04
C THR A 6 -16.65 -6.98 43.66
N ALA A 7 -16.98 -8.26 43.43
CA ALA A 7 -16.99 -8.89 42.11
C ALA A 7 -18.33 -8.58 41.41
N ILE A 8 -18.30 -7.83 40.30
CA ILE A 8 -19.49 -7.51 39.50
C ILE A 8 -19.68 -8.58 38.43
N LYS A 9 -20.68 -9.44 38.65
CA LYS A 9 -21.15 -10.49 37.74
C LYS A 9 -22.12 -9.89 36.73
N ARG A 10 -21.75 -9.79 35.45
CA ARG A 10 -22.65 -9.34 34.37
C ARG A 10 -23.63 -10.47 33.99
N ARG A 11 -24.93 -10.19 34.06
CA ARG A 11 -26.04 -11.07 33.64
C ARG A 11 -26.18 -11.03 32.12
N ASN A 12 -26.19 -12.21 31.49
CA ASN A 12 -26.67 -12.39 30.13
C ASN A 12 -28.21 -12.34 30.13
N VAL A 13 -28.78 -11.45 29.32
CA VAL A 13 -30.23 -11.40 29.05
C VAL A 13 -30.48 -12.15 27.75
N ALA A 14 -31.19 -13.28 27.85
CA ALA A 14 -31.74 -13.99 26.70
C ALA A 14 -32.94 -13.22 26.14
N LYS A 15 -32.97 -12.98 24.83
CA LYS A 15 -34.12 -12.38 24.13
C LYS A 15 -35.05 -13.51 23.65
N SER A 16 -36.31 -13.41 24.08
CA SER A 16 -37.44 -14.26 23.72
C SER A 16 -37.92 -14.02 22.28
N GLN A 17 -38.28 -15.09 21.59
CA GLN A 17 -38.99 -15.08 20.31
C GLN A 17 -40.45 -14.65 20.49
N GLY A 18 -40.94 -13.81 19.58
CA GLY A 18 -42.35 -13.47 19.40
C GLY A 18 -42.52 -12.90 17.98
N ALA A 19 -43.37 -13.55 17.19
CA ALA A 19 -43.60 -13.28 15.77
C ALA A 19 -44.68 -12.22 15.54
N GLU A 20 -44.55 -11.45 14.46
CA GLU A 20 -45.54 -11.21 13.38
C GLU A 20 -45.37 -9.83 12.71
N GLY A 21 -45.42 -9.79 11.37
CA GLY A 21 -45.98 -8.63 10.63
C GLY A 21 -45.06 -7.79 9.73
N GLY A 22 -44.71 -8.34 8.56
CA GLY A 22 -44.61 -7.70 7.23
C GLY A 22 -44.11 -6.26 7.02
N THR A 23 -42.97 -6.12 6.31
CA THR A 23 -42.82 -5.45 5.00
C THR A 23 -41.36 -5.62 4.56
N ASN A 24 -41.11 -6.47 3.56
CA ASN A 24 -39.77 -6.66 2.98
C ASN A 24 -39.47 -5.50 2.03
N GLU A 25 -38.90 -4.42 2.57
CA GLU A 25 -38.01 -3.57 1.79
C GLU A 25 -36.70 -4.34 1.59
N VAL A 26 -36.33 -4.54 0.32
CA VAL A 26 -35.11 -5.22 -0.08
C VAL A 26 -33.94 -4.34 0.37
N GLU A 27 -33.38 -4.63 1.54
CA GLU A 27 -32.07 -4.12 1.94
C GLU A 27 -31.07 -4.60 0.88
N ALA A 28 -30.62 -3.65 0.07
CA ALA A 28 -29.52 -3.84 -0.86
C ALA A 28 -28.32 -4.33 -0.06
N ASP A 29 -27.92 -5.56 -0.38
CA ASP A 29 -26.72 -6.24 0.06
C ASP A 29 -25.54 -5.27 -0.06
N LYS A 30 -25.11 -4.69 1.07
CA LYS A 30 -23.90 -3.87 1.09
C LYS A 30 -22.74 -4.85 0.93
N PRO A 31 -21.82 -4.64 -0.03
CA PRO A 31 -20.64 -5.47 -0.12
C PRO A 31 -19.87 -5.34 1.20
N ILE A 32 -19.70 -6.47 1.86
CA ILE A 32 -18.89 -6.63 3.06
C ILE A 32 -17.48 -6.14 2.70
N ASP A 33 -16.96 -5.20 3.47
CA ASP A 33 -15.62 -4.67 3.32
C ASP A 33 -14.62 -5.80 3.65
N GLU A 34 -13.96 -6.36 2.62
CA GLU A 34 -12.95 -7.43 2.74
C GLU A 34 -11.76 -7.02 3.65
N ASN A 35 -11.71 -5.77 4.13
CA ASN A 35 -10.76 -5.30 5.13
C ASN A 35 -11.05 -5.76 6.58
N GLU A 36 -12.20 -6.38 6.87
CA GLU A 36 -12.51 -6.83 8.24
C GLU A 36 -11.81 -8.13 8.66
N GLU A 37 -11.39 -9.00 7.73
CA GLU A 37 -10.65 -10.23 8.07
C GLU A 37 -9.25 -9.97 8.65
N ASP A 38 -8.72 -8.76 8.46
CA ASP A 38 -7.38 -8.35 8.88
C ASP A 38 -7.31 -7.74 10.29
N LEU A 39 -8.45 -7.56 10.98
CA LEU A 39 -8.49 -6.93 12.31
C LEU A 39 -8.02 -7.84 13.45
N ASP A 40 -7.98 -9.16 13.25
CA ASP A 40 -7.63 -10.16 14.28
C ASP A 40 -6.29 -10.89 14.02
N SER A 41 -5.52 -10.45 13.02
CA SER A 41 -4.19 -11.01 12.78
C SER A 41 -3.19 -10.45 13.79
N LYS A 42 -2.53 -11.33 14.56
CA LYS A 42 -1.39 -10.97 15.43
C LYS A 42 -0.13 -10.61 14.63
N GLU A 43 -0.23 -10.46 13.31
CA GLU A 43 0.90 -10.23 12.42
C GLU A 43 1.20 -8.74 12.30
N THR A 44 2.50 -8.39 12.24
CA THR A 44 2.96 -7.02 12.04
C THR A 44 2.48 -6.48 10.70
N ARG A 45 1.61 -5.47 10.74
CA ARG A 45 1.05 -4.84 9.53
C ARG A 45 2.00 -3.80 8.93
N LEU A 46 2.47 -4.06 7.72
CA LEU A 46 3.30 -3.14 6.93
C LEU A 46 2.45 -2.33 5.94
N THR A 47 2.89 -1.12 5.63
CA THR A 47 2.36 -0.31 4.51
C THR A 47 3.01 -0.72 3.19
N LEU A 48 2.43 -0.35 2.04
CA LEU A 48 3.03 -0.74 0.75
C LEU A 48 4.41 -0.11 0.60
N MET A 49 4.59 1.11 1.12
CA MET A 49 5.90 1.78 1.16
C MET A 49 6.95 0.96 1.92
N GLU A 50 6.56 0.39 3.07
CA GLU A 50 7.45 -0.43 3.90
C GLU A 50 7.76 -1.78 3.24
N GLU A 51 6.78 -2.41 2.61
CA GLU A 51 6.99 -3.66 1.87
C GLU A 51 7.94 -3.45 0.67
N ILE A 52 7.75 -2.39 -0.12
CA ILE A 52 8.66 -2.02 -1.21
C ILE A 52 10.07 -1.73 -0.69
N LEU A 53 10.18 -0.97 0.40
CA LEU A 53 11.47 -0.69 1.01
C LEU A 53 12.17 -1.98 1.47
N LEU A 54 11.42 -2.91 2.06
CA LEU A 54 11.93 -4.18 2.58
C LEU A 54 12.41 -5.12 1.47
N LEU A 55 11.75 -5.13 0.31
CA LEU A 55 12.22 -5.86 -0.88
C LEU A 55 13.55 -5.29 -1.43
N GLY A 56 13.77 -3.98 -1.32
CA GLY A 56 15.02 -3.32 -1.72
C GLY A 56 16.13 -3.31 -0.65
N LEU A 57 15.82 -3.69 0.59
CA LEU A 57 16.75 -3.66 1.72
C LEU A 57 17.75 -4.81 1.65
N LYS A 58 19.04 -4.55 1.88
CA LYS A 58 20.02 -5.61 2.16
C LYS A 58 20.03 -5.97 3.64
N ASP A 59 20.02 -7.27 3.93
CA ASP A 59 19.76 -7.79 5.28
C ASP A 59 20.77 -7.30 6.33
N ARG A 60 22.08 -7.31 6.01
CA ARG A 60 23.15 -6.98 6.96
C ARG A 60 23.48 -5.50 7.00
N GLU A 61 23.41 -4.86 5.84
CA GLU A 61 23.81 -3.48 5.67
C GLU A 61 22.78 -2.51 6.28
N GLY A 62 21.49 -2.87 6.30
CA GLY A 62 20.46 -2.00 6.90
C GLY A 62 20.23 -0.70 6.12
N TYR A 63 20.65 -0.68 4.87
CA TYR A 63 20.33 0.35 3.89
C TYR A 63 19.90 -0.31 2.58
N THR A 64 18.98 0.35 1.86
CA THR A 64 18.62 -0.05 0.49
C THR A 64 19.86 0.02 -0.38
N SER A 65 20.11 -1.03 -1.17
CA SER A 65 21.33 -1.16 -1.98
C SER A 65 21.60 0.06 -2.84
N PHE A 66 20.54 0.67 -3.38
CA PHE A 66 20.57 1.96 -4.08
C PHE A 66 19.23 2.65 -3.88
N TRP A 67 19.21 3.79 -3.17
CA TRP A 67 18.07 4.70 -3.23
C TRP A 67 18.19 5.48 -4.53
N ASN A 68 17.32 5.18 -5.50
CA ASN A 68 17.31 5.78 -6.83
C ASN A 68 15.96 6.48 -7.11
N ASP A 69 15.84 7.11 -8.28
CA ASP A 69 14.62 7.83 -8.66
C ASP A 69 13.42 6.88 -8.83
N CYS A 70 13.65 5.65 -9.31
CA CYS A 70 12.60 4.64 -9.49
C CYS A 70 11.93 4.27 -8.17
N ILE A 71 12.70 3.87 -7.14
CA ILE A 71 12.14 3.55 -5.82
C ILE A 71 11.56 4.80 -5.15
N SER A 72 12.19 5.96 -5.32
CA SER A 72 11.67 7.23 -4.79
C SER A 72 10.27 7.52 -5.33
N SER A 73 10.07 7.41 -6.65
CA SER A 73 8.77 7.62 -7.31
C SER A 73 7.77 6.51 -6.98
N GLY A 74 8.21 5.24 -7.00
CA GLY A 74 7.40 4.08 -6.62
C GLY A 74 6.80 4.20 -5.23
N LEU A 75 7.57 4.68 -4.24
CA LEU A 75 7.06 4.92 -2.88
C LEU A 75 5.96 6.00 -2.83
N ARG A 76 5.99 7.01 -3.71
CA ARG A 76 4.88 7.99 -3.81
C ARG A 76 3.67 7.36 -4.47
N GLY A 77 3.87 6.48 -5.45
CA GLY A 77 2.82 5.61 -5.97
C GLY A 77 2.15 4.79 -4.87
N CYS A 78 2.93 4.12 -4.02
CA CYS A 78 2.41 3.40 -2.85
C CYS A 78 1.56 4.28 -1.94
N ILE A 79 1.98 5.51 -1.64
CA ILE A 79 1.20 6.43 -0.81
C ILE A 79 -0.20 6.68 -1.40
N LEU A 80 -0.29 6.94 -2.71
CA LEU A 80 -1.57 7.18 -3.38
C LEU A 80 -2.45 5.93 -3.41
N ILE A 81 -1.86 4.76 -3.71
CA ILE A 81 -2.57 3.47 -3.67
C ILE A 81 -3.10 3.20 -2.26
N GLU A 82 -2.26 3.35 -1.24
CA GLU A 82 -2.60 3.07 0.15
C GLU A 82 -3.73 4.00 0.64
N LEU A 83 -3.72 5.28 0.24
CA LEU A 83 -4.82 6.20 0.49
C LEU A 83 -6.12 5.78 -0.24
N GLY A 84 -6.01 5.31 -1.48
CA GLY A 84 -7.13 4.82 -2.28
C GLY A 84 -7.75 3.54 -1.71
N LEU A 85 -6.94 2.57 -1.29
CA LEU A 85 -7.39 1.34 -0.65
C LEU A 85 -8.04 1.60 0.72
N ARG A 86 -7.57 2.62 1.45
CA ARG A 86 -8.17 3.07 2.72
C ARG A 86 -9.36 4.02 2.54
N GLY A 87 -9.85 4.24 1.32
CA GLY A 87 -10.99 5.12 1.05
C GLY A 87 -10.79 6.58 1.46
N ARG A 88 -9.54 7.06 1.51
CA ARG A 88 -9.21 8.45 1.84
C ARG A 88 -9.30 9.36 0.61
N VAL A 89 -9.05 8.79 -0.56
CA VAL A 89 -9.16 9.45 -1.86
C VAL A 89 -9.87 8.54 -2.86
N GLU A 90 -10.46 9.13 -3.88
CA GLU A 90 -11.02 8.43 -5.03
C GLU A 90 -10.58 9.12 -6.32
N LEU A 91 -10.82 8.50 -7.48
CA LEU A 91 -10.57 9.11 -8.77
C LEU A 91 -11.84 9.80 -9.28
N GLU A 92 -11.72 11.01 -9.85
CA GLU A 92 -12.83 11.74 -10.48
C GLU A 92 -13.57 10.80 -11.43
N LYS A 93 -14.90 10.69 -11.38
CA LYS A 93 -15.66 9.74 -12.23
C LYS A 93 -15.32 9.92 -13.72
N ALA A 94 -15.19 8.81 -14.46
CA ALA A 94 -14.84 8.82 -15.88
C ALA A 94 -15.81 9.65 -16.77
N GLY A 95 -17.05 9.82 -16.31
CA GLY A 95 -18.09 10.59 -16.97
C GLY A 95 -18.56 9.97 -18.30
N MET A 96 -19.48 10.65 -18.99
CA MET A 96 -20.06 10.13 -20.25
C MET A 96 -19.04 9.96 -21.38
N ARG A 97 -17.91 10.70 -21.34
CA ARG A 97 -16.85 10.62 -22.36
C ARG A 97 -15.78 9.56 -22.07
N ARG A 98 -15.92 8.76 -21.00
CA ARG A 98 -14.96 7.73 -20.60
C ARG A 98 -13.50 8.24 -20.61
N ARG A 99 -13.23 9.29 -19.83
CA ARG A 99 -11.87 9.82 -19.72
C ARG A 99 -10.91 8.72 -19.26
N SER A 100 -9.74 8.62 -19.90
CA SER A 100 -8.67 7.72 -19.47
C SER A 100 -8.22 8.02 -18.04
N LEU A 101 -7.80 6.99 -17.31
CA LEU A 101 -7.31 7.05 -15.93
C LEU A 101 -6.36 8.21 -15.67
N LEU A 102 -5.38 8.40 -16.54
CA LEU A 102 -4.32 9.41 -16.37
C LEU A 102 -4.83 10.86 -16.47
N ASN A 103 -5.96 11.06 -17.14
CA ASN A 103 -6.56 12.39 -17.31
C ASN A 103 -7.57 12.73 -16.20
N ARG A 104 -7.87 11.77 -15.32
CA ARG A 104 -8.81 11.94 -14.21
C ARG A 104 -8.05 12.46 -12.97
N LYS A 105 -8.74 13.26 -12.16
CA LYS A 105 -8.15 13.92 -10.99
C LYS A 105 -8.37 13.13 -9.71
N ILE A 106 -7.43 13.17 -8.77
CA ILE A 106 -7.63 12.60 -7.43
C ILE A 106 -8.56 13.52 -6.64
N ILE A 107 -9.61 12.93 -6.07
CA ILE A 107 -10.62 13.61 -5.26
C ILE A 107 -10.47 13.17 -3.79
N PHE A 108 -10.38 14.15 -2.91
CA PHE A 108 -10.35 13.92 -1.46
C PHE A 108 -11.69 13.39 -0.94
N LYS A 109 -11.68 12.39 -0.05
CA LYS A 109 -12.90 11.78 0.50
C LYS A 109 -13.05 11.87 2.01
N SER A 110 -12.00 11.63 2.77
CA SER A 110 -12.09 11.51 4.22
C SER A 110 -10.84 12.05 4.90
N ILE A 111 -11.02 12.78 6.01
CA ILE A 111 -9.93 13.29 6.86
C ILE A 111 -9.51 12.31 7.95
N SER A 112 -10.12 11.13 8.01
CA SER A 112 -9.84 10.18 9.08
C SER A 112 -8.34 9.84 9.08
N PRO A 113 -7.63 9.97 10.21
CA PRO A 113 -6.20 9.70 10.23
C PRO A 113 -5.94 8.26 9.79
N THR A 114 -4.81 8.06 9.13
CA THR A 114 -4.37 6.74 8.66
C THR A 114 -3.46 6.05 9.67
N GLY A 115 -2.91 6.81 10.63
CA GLY A 115 -1.92 6.34 11.59
C GLY A 115 -0.50 6.28 11.04
N ASP A 116 -0.29 6.71 9.79
CA ASP A 116 1.03 6.83 9.17
C ASP A 116 1.30 8.29 8.78
N VAL A 117 2.44 8.81 9.23
CA VAL A 117 2.78 10.23 9.09
C VAL A 117 2.93 10.64 7.62
N LEU A 118 3.43 9.76 6.74
CA LEU A 118 3.60 10.07 5.31
C LEU A 118 2.25 10.10 4.59
N LEU A 119 1.38 9.14 4.89
CA LEU A 119 0.03 9.10 4.34
C LEU A 119 -0.78 10.33 4.79
N ASP A 120 -0.72 10.69 6.07
CA ASP A 120 -1.48 11.81 6.62
C ASP A 120 -0.98 13.17 6.09
N GLU A 121 0.33 13.32 5.88
CA GLU A 121 0.91 14.52 5.25
C GLU A 121 0.51 14.66 3.79
N ALA A 122 0.59 13.58 3.00
CA ALA A 122 0.14 13.58 1.61
C ALA A 122 -1.36 13.87 1.50
N LEU A 123 -2.17 13.26 2.36
CA LEU A 123 -3.61 13.48 2.41
C LEU A 123 -3.96 14.94 2.74
N LYS A 124 -3.20 15.57 3.63
CA LYS A 124 -3.34 17.01 3.92
C LYS A 124 -3.07 17.86 2.69
N HIS A 125 -1.99 17.59 1.95
CA HIS A 125 -1.70 18.31 0.70
C HIS A 125 -2.81 18.14 -0.34
N ILE A 126 -3.33 16.91 -0.51
CA ILE A 126 -4.44 16.61 -1.41
C ILE A 126 -5.69 17.41 -1.04
N LYS A 127 -6.03 17.44 0.25
CA LYS A 127 -7.19 18.19 0.76
C LYS A 127 -7.09 19.70 0.50
N GLU A 128 -5.90 20.28 0.64
CA GLU A 128 -5.68 21.73 0.54
C GLU A 128 -5.52 22.22 -0.91
N THR A 129 -5.46 21.30 -1.88
CA THR A 129 -5.19 21.63 -3.28
C THR A 129 -6.46 21.79 -4.09
N GLU A 130 -6.68 23.00 -4.61
CA GLU A 130 -7.74 23.34 -5.56
C GLU A 130 -7.11 24.10 -6.75
N PRO A 131 -7.40 23.72 -8.01
CA PRO A 131 -8.22 22.59 -8.42
C PRO A 131 -7.55 21.22 -8.17
N PRO A 132 -8.33 20.11 -8.14
CA PRO A 132 -7.79 18.75 -8.04
C PRO A 132 -6.79 18.42 -9.16
N GLU A 133 -5.83 17.55 -8.84
CA GLU A 133 -4.69 17.21 -9.71
C GLU A 133 -4.68 15.73 -10.09
N THR A 134 -4.02 15.38 -11.22
CA THR A 134 -3.94 13.99 -11.69
C THR A 134 -3.00 13.16 -10.82
N VAL A 135 -3.06 11.84 -10.95
CA VAL A 135 -2.12 10.92 -10.28
C VAL A 135 -0.67 11.27 -10.60
N GLN A 136 -0.34 11.49 -11.88
CA GLN A 136 1.00 11.86 -12.31
C GLN A 136 1.50 13.13 -11.63
N SER A 137 0.69 14.20 -11.60
CA SER A 137 1.06 15.44 -10.92
C SER A 137 1.28 15.22 -9.42
N TRP A 138 0.48 14.37 -8.76
CA TRP A 138 0.70 14.06 -7.35
C TRP A 138 2.00 13.31 -7.10
N ILE A 139 2.36 12.35 -7.96
CA ILE A 139 3.66 11.67 -7.87
C ILE A 139 4.80 12.69 -7.99
N GLU A 140 4.77 13.56 -9.01
CA GLU A 140 5.78 14.61 -9.21
C GLU A 140 5.85 15.59 -8.01
N TYR A 141 4.71 16.00 -7.48
CA TYR A 141 4.65 16.95 -6.36
C TYR A 141 5.21 16.36 -5.07
N LEU A 142 4.84 15.12 -4.73
CA LEU A 142 5.29 14.44 -3.53
C LEU A 142 6.77 14.01 -3.63
N SER A 143 7.29 13.81 -4.85
CA SER A 143 8.72 13.57 -5.12
C SER A 143 9.53 14.88 -5.16
N GLY A 144 8.91 16.01 -5.46
CA GLY A 144 9.57 17.30 -5.63
C GLY A 144 10.16 17.52 -7.03
N GLU A 145 9.63 16.83 -8.03
CA GLU A 145 10.07 16.87 -9.44
C GLU A 145 9.36 17.97 -10.25
N THR A 146 8.47 18.73 -9.61
CA THR A 146 7.76 19.85 -10.22
C THR A 146 8.62 21.10 -10.32
N TRP A 147 8.52 21.79 -11.46
CA TRP A 147 9.13 23.11 -11.67
C TRP A 147 8.30 24.28 -11.13
N ASN A 148 7.08 24.04 -10.64
CA ASN A 148 6.23 25.09 -10.07
C ASN A 148 6.66 25.41 -8.62
N PRO A 149 7.18 26.62 -8.33
CA PRO A 149 7.67 26.96 -7.00
C PRO A 149 6.60 26.89 -5.90
N LEU A 150 5.35 27.16 -6.26
CA LEU A 150 4.23 27.09 -5.31
C LEU A 150 3.96 25.64 -4.90
N LYS A 151 4.20 24.67 -5.79
CA LYS A 151 3.93 23.24 -5.55
C LYS A 151 5.12 22.50 -4.91
N LEU A 152 6.32 23.08 -4.91
CA LEU A 152 7.51 22.50 -4.25
C LEU A 152 7.31 22.19 -2.77
N ARG A 153 6.42 22.93 -2.09
CA ARG A 153 6.08 22.70 -0.67
C ARG A 153 5.41 21.35 -0.41
N TYR A 154 4.91 20.68 -1.44
CA TYR A 154 4.25 19.37 -1.33
C TYR A 154 5.23 18.20 -1.29
N GLN A 155 6.51 18.44 -1.53
CA GLN A 155 7.53 17.40 -1.49
C GLN A 155 7.57 16.75 -0.10
N LEU A 156 7.39 15.44 -0.06
CA LEU A 156 7.63 14.67 1.15
C LEU A 156 9.13 14.52 1.35
N ARG A 157 9.63 15.05 2.47
CA ARG A 157 11.05 15.02 2.83
C ARG A 157 11.36 13.88 3.79
N ASN A 158 12.62 13.44 3.75
CA ASN A 158 13.17 12.41 4.64
C ASN A 158 12.36 11.11 4.63
N VAL A 159 11.82 10.74 3.46
CA VAL A 159 10.93 9.58 3.31
C VAL A 159 11.64 8.30 3.76
N ARG A 160 12.89 8.12 3.36
CA ARG A 160 13.71 6.96 3.73
C ARG A 160 13.87 6.84 5.23
N GLU A 161 14.24 7.92 5.91
CA GLU A 161 14.46 7.96 7.35
C GLU A 161 13.16 7.71 8.11
N ARG A 162 12.04 8.27 7.64
CA ARG A 162 10.71 8.07 8.24
C ARG A 162 10.23 6.64 8.10
N LEU A 163 10.41 6.02 6.93
CA LEU A 163 10.08 4.60 6.73
C LEU A 163 10.99 3.68 7.57
N ALA A 164 12.28 3.97 7.65
CA ALA A 164 13.20 3.22 8.51
C ALA A 164 12.77 3.31 9.99
N LYS A 165 12.38 4.51 10.44
CA LYS A 165 11.84 4.71 11.79
C LYS A 165 10.57 3.88 12.02
N ASN A 166 9.62 3.86 11.08
CA ASN A 166 8.42 3.02 11.21
C ASN A 166 8.77 1.53 11.31
N LEU A 167 9.71 1.04 10.48
CA LEU A 167 10.17 -0.36 10.53
C LEU A 167 10.84 -0.71 11.86
N VAL A 168 11.55 0.24 12.49
CA VAL A 168 12.11 0.08 13.84
C VAL A 168 11.00 0.05 14.90
N GLU A 169 10.04 0.96 14.84
CA GLU A 169 8.90 0.99 15.77
C GLU A 169 8.05 -0.29 15.69
N LYS A 170 8.00 -0.93 14.51
CA LYS A 170 7.34 -2.21 14.26
C LYS A 170 8.20 -3.44 14.60
N GLY A 171 9.43 -3.25 15.06
CA GLY A 171 10.36 -4.32 15.41
C GLY A 171 10.91 -5.12 14.23
N VAL A 172 10.76 -4.62 13.00
CA VAL A 172 11.30 -5.27 11.79
C VAL A 172 12.79 -4.97 11.64
N CYS A 173 13.19 -3.71 11.88
CA CYS A 173 14.58 -3.27 11.92
C CYS A 173 14.98 -2.86 13.35
N THR A 174 16.29 -2.72 13.59
CA THR A 174 16.83 -2.06 14.78
C THR A 174 17.58 -0.78 14.39
N THR A 175 18.04 -0.01 15.36
CA THR A 175 18.94 1.12 15.12
C THR A 175 20.33 0.77 15.64
N GLU A 176 21.31 0.78 14.76
CA GLU A 176 22.72 0.54 15.10
C GLU A 176 23.59 1.73 14.69
N LYS A 177 24.40 2.21 15.63
CA LYS A 177 25.45 3.19 15.35
C LYS A 177 26.71 2.45 14.92
N GLN A 178 27.05 2.51 13.65
CA GLN A 178 28.29 1.97 13.09
C GLN A 178 29.36 3.05 13.12
N ASN A 179 30.49 2.76 13.77
CA ASN A 179 31.63 3.67 13.83
C ASN A 179 32.60 3.31 12.70
N PHE A 180 32.72 4.19 11.71
CA PHE A 180 33.75 4.11 10.67
C PHE A 180 34.98 4.89 11.11
N LEU A 181 36.13 4.63 10.48
CA LEU A 181 37.40 5.27 10.82
C LEU A 181 37.34 6.81 10.83
N LEU A 182 36.46 7.40 10.00
CA LEU A 182 36.38 8.86 9.80
C LEU A 182 35.03 9.48 10.22
N PHE A 183 34.01 8.68 10.51
CA PHE A 183 32.67 9.16 10.85
C PHE A 183 31.84 8.06 11.49
N ASP A 184 30.78 8.45 12.19
CA ASP A 184 29.76 7.52 12.65
C ASP A 184 28.53 7.58 11.74
N MET A 185 27.94 6.43 11.44
CA MET A 185 26.72 6.33 10.64
C MET A 185 25.66 5.54 11.41
N THR A 186 24.45 6.08 11.44
CA THR A 186 23.30 5.34 11.97
C THR A 186 22.72 4.47 10.85
N THR A 187 22.63 3.18 11.10
CA THR A 187 22.12 2.16 10.18
C THR A 187 20.90 1.47 10.77
N HIS A 188 20.10 0.86 9.90
CA HIS A 188 18.86 0.20 10.31
C HIS A 188 18.81 -1.26 9.84
N PRO A 189 19.67 -2.14 10.39
CA PRO A 189 19.75 -3.54 9.95
C PRO A 189 18.45 -4.30 10.26
N LEU A 190 18.17 -5.29 9.41
CA LEU A 190 17.00 -6.15 9.53
C LEU A 190 17.20 -7.12 10.71
N VAL A 191 16.27 -7.14 11.66
CA VAL A 191 16.29 -8.09 12.79
C VAL A 191 15.26 -9.20 12.63
N ASP A 192 14.09 -8.89 12.06
CA ASP A 192 13.08 -9.90 11.73
C ASP A 192 13.23 -10.33 10.26
N SER A 193 14.14 -11.28 10.03
CA SER A 193 14.28 -11.92 8.72
C SER A 193 13.05 -12.72 8.32
N GLY A 194 12.24 -13.18 9.29
CA GLY A 194 11.02 -13.95 9.05
C GLY A 194 9.98 -13.14 8.29
N ILE A 195 9.76 -11.88 8.65
CA ILE A 195 8.83 -10.98 7.95
C ILE A 195 9.27 -10.78 6.50
N LYS A 196 10.56 -10.53 6.25
CA LYS A 196 11.06 -10.35 4.88
C LYS A 196 10.92 -11.62 4.04
N GLN A 197 11.26 -12.78 4.60
CA GLN A 197 11.10 -14.06 3.90
C GLN A 197 9.63 -14.38 3.59
N LYS A 198 8.71 -14.07 4.52
CA LYS A 198 7.27 -14.17 4.29
C LYS A 198 6.81 -13.23 3.16
N LEU A 199 7.30 -12.00 3.12
CA LEU A 199 6.99 -11.03 2.07
C LEU A 199 7.46 -11.54 0.70
N ILE A 200 8.72 -11.97 0.60
CA ILE A 200 9.29 -12.55 -0.64
C ILE A 200 8.45 -13.74 -1.10
N LYS A 201 8.17 -14.68 -0.19
CA LYS A 201 7.35 -15.86 -0.51
C LYS A 201 5.95 -15.48 -0.95
N LYS A 202 5.33 -14.46 -0.34
CA LYS A 202 3.99 -13.97 -0.72
C LYS A 202 3.99 -13.44 -2.16
N VAL A 203 5.02 -12.67 -2.53
CA VAL A 203 5.21 -12.19 -3.92
C VAL A 203 5.44 -13.35 -4.87
N GLN A 204 6.36 -14.28 -4.56
CA GLN A 204 6.64 -15.45 -5.39
C GLN A 204 5.39 -16.32 -5.60
N ASP A 205 4.70 -16.70 -4.52
CA ASP A 205 3.50 -17.53 -4.57
C ASP A 205 2.40 -16.88 -5.42
N SER A 206 2.25 -15.55 -5.37
CA SER A 206 1.24 -14.82 -6.15
C SER A 206 1.41 -14.95 -7.66
N VAL A 207 2.65 -15.08 -8.15
CA VAL A 207 2.98 -15.29 -9.57
C VAL A 207 3.36 -16.73 -9.90
N LEU A 208 3.29 -17.65 -8.93
CA LEU A 208 3.61 -19.07 -9.09
C LEU A 208 2.42 -19.94 -8.68
N SER A 209 2.43 -20.42 -7.44
CA SER A 209 1.53 -21.44 -6.91
C SER A 209 0.07 -20.95 -6.76
N ARG A 210 -0.14 -19.65 -6.55
CA ARG A 210 -1.43 -18.99 -6.36
C ARG A 210 -1.83 -18.11 -7.54
N TRP A 211 -1.15 -18.25 -8.67
CA TRP A 211 -1.46 -17.47 -9.87
C TRP A 211 -2.89 -17.68 -10.34
N THR A 212 -3.52 -16.58 -10.75
CA THR A 212 -4.83 -16.55 -11.40
C THR A 212 -4.71 -15.80 -12.71
N ASN A 213 -5.35 -16.31 -13.77
CA ASN A 213 -5.38 -15.63 -15.07
C ASN A 213 -6.30 -14.40 -15.07
N ASP A 214 -7.10 -14.21 -14.01
CA ASP A 214 -7.94 -13.04 -13.81
C ASP A 214 -7.33 -12.16 -12.69
N PRO A 215 -6.70 -11.02 -13.03
CA PRO A 215 -6.04 -10.13 -12.06
C PRO A 215 -6.99 -9.59 -10.99
N GLN A 216 -8.29 -9.46 -11.28
CA GLN A 216 -9.28 -8.96 -10.31
C GLN A 216 -9.52 -9.94 -9.15
N ARG A 217 -9.15 -11.21 -9.33
CA ARG A 217 -9.21 -12.23 -8.26
C ARG A 217 -7.97 -12.22 -7.38
N MET A 218 -6.93 -11.49 -7.75
CA MET A 218 -5.78 -11.28 -6.88
C MET A 218 -6.15 -10.25 -5.82
N ASP A 219 -5.60 -10.43 -4.62
CA ASP A 219 -5.70 -9.40 -3.59
C ASP A 219 -5.12 -8.08 -4.13
N ARG A 220 -5.89 -6.99 -3.99
CA ARG A 220 -5.55 -5.67 -4.55
C ARG A 220 -4.22 -5.15 -4.01
N ARG A 221 -3.91 -5.45 -2.75
CA ARG A 221 -2.66 -5.03 -2.12
C ARG A 221 -1.46 -5.80 -2.70
N ILE A 222 -1.61 -7.10 -2.94
CA ILE A 222 -0.58 -7.92 -3.62
C ILE A 222 -0.39 -7.52 -5.07
N LEU A 223 -1.48 -7.28 -5.81
CA LEU A 223 -1.38 -6.79 -7.18
C LEU A 223 -0.64 -5.45 -7.24
N SER A 224 -0.98 -4.52 -6.34
CA SER A 224 -0.27 -3.24 -6.19
C SER A 224 1.21 -3.43 -5.87
N LEU A 225 1.53 -4.34 -4.96
CA LEU A 225 2.90 -4.65 -4.56
C LEU A 225 3.72 -5.15 -5.76
N ILE A 226 3.19 -6.04 -6.59
CA ILE A 226 3.88 -6.57 -7.78
C ILE A 226 4.19 -5.42 -8.76
N TYR A 227 3.19 -4.62 -9.14
CA TYR A 227 3.39 -3.53 -10.10
C TYR A 227 4.37 -2.47 -9.59
N VAL A 228 4.21 -2.03 -8.34
CA VAL A 228 5.10 -1.00 -7.79
C VAL A 228 6.49 -1.56 -7.53
N ALA A 229 6.65 -2.82 -7.12
CA ALA A 229 7.96 -3.45 -6.99
C ALA A 229 8.69 -3.54 -8.33
N HIS A 230 7.96 -3.82 -9.41
CA HIS A 230 8.51 -3.79 -10.77
C HIS A 230 8.93 -2.36 -11.14
N ALA A 231 8.04 -1.37 -11.01
CA ALA A 231 8.32 0.03 -11.31
C ALA A 231 9.45 0.63 -10.46
N SER A 232 9.67 0.10 -9.26
CA SER A 232 10.70 0.53 -8.32
C SER A 232 12.04 -0.20 -8.51
N ASP A 233 12.14 -1.13 -9.46
CA ASP A 233 13.32 -1.97 -9.70
C ASP A 233 13.77 -2.79 -8.48
N VAL A 234 12.81 -3.31 -7.71
CA VAL A 234 13.07 -4.16 -6.53
C VAL A 234 12.39 -5.52 -6.59
N LEU A 235 11.54 -5.78 -7.59
CA LEU A 235 10.87 -7.07 -7.76
C LEU A 235 11.86 -8.21 -8.02
N GLU A 236 12.94 -7.93 -8.75
CA GLU A 236 13.99 -8.90 -9.07
C GLU A 236 14.63 -9.50 -7.82
N ASN A 237 14.74 -8.73 -6.73
CA ASN A 237 15.26 -9.22 -5.45
C ASN A 237 14.38 -10.33 -4.84
N ALA A 238 13.08 -10.32 -5.13
CA ALA A 238 12.17 -11.38 -4.71
C ALA A 238 12.30 -12.63 -5.58
N PHE A 239 12.74 -12.51 -6.84
CA PHE A 239 12.86 -13.64 -7.76
C PHE A 239 14.25 -14.25 -7.81
N ALA A 240 15.29 -13.52 -7.40
CA ALA A 240 16.67 -14.01 -7.36
C ALA A 240 16.86 -15.38 -6.66
N PRO A 241 16.08 -15.77 -5.61
CA PRO A 241 16.20 -17.09 -4.98
C PRO A 241 15.44 -18.23 -5.69
N LEU A 242 14.70 -17.96 -6.77
CA LEU A 242 13.94 -18.98 -7.50
C LEU A 242 14.84 -19.91 -8.32
N SER A 243 14.29 -21.06 -8.74
CA SER A 243 14.90 -21.88 -9.79
C SER A 243 14.78 -21.18 -11.15
N ASP A 244 15.64 -21.51 -12.12
CA ASP A 244 15.59 -20.93 -13.47
C ASP A 244 14.20 -21.12 -14.10
N ASP A 245 13.60 -22.31 -13.95
CA ASP A 245 12.25 -22.61 -14.47
C ASP A 245 11.17 -21.75 -13.81
N ASP A 246 11.19 -21.61 -12.48
CA ASP A 246 10.22 -20.79 -11.75
C ASP A 246 10.41 -19.30 -12.05
N TYR A 247 11.66 -18.85 -12.19
CA TYR A 247 12.00 -17.48 -12.57
C TYR A 247 11.40 -17.11 -13.92
N ASP A 248 11.57 -17.97 -14.94
CA ASP A 248 11.03 -17.74 -16.28
C ASP A 248 9.50 -17.66 -16.27
N VAL A 249 8.84 -18.54 -15.50
CA VAL A 249 7.38 -18.52 -15.34
C VAL A 249 6.92 -17.24 -14.63
N ALA A 250 7.57 -16.85 -13.53
CA ALA A 250 7.24 -15.65 -12.77
C ALA A 250 7.39 -14.39 -13.65
N MET A 251 8.52 -14.26 -14.36
CA MET A 251 8.77 -13.12 -15.25
C MET A 251 7.84 -13.09 -16.45
N LYS A 252 7.40 -14.24 -16.96
CA LYS A 252 6.37 -14.29 -18.00
C LYS A 252 5.03 -13.75 -17.49
N ARG A 253 4.60 -14.17 -16.29
CA ARG A 253 3.33 -13.72 -15.69
C ARG A 253 3.34 -12.25 -15.30
N VAL A 254 4.48 -11.73 -14.83
CA VAL A 254 4.65 -10.29 -14.61
C VAL A 254 4.51 -9.51 -15.92
N ARG A 255 5.08 -10.01 -17.03
CA ARG A 255 4.86 -9.41 -18.36
C ARG A 255 3.39 -9.46 -18.78
N GLU A 256 2.70 -10.59 -18.58
CA GLU A 256 1.27 -10.70 -18.84
C GLU A 256 0.44 -9.66 -18.05
N LEU A 257 0.82 -9.34 -16.81
CA LEU A 257 0.21 -8.26 -16.03
C LEU A 257 0.52 -6.86 -16.60
N LEU A 258 1.74 -6.63 -17.07
CA LEU A 258 2.16 -5.33 -17.62
C LEU A 258 1.52 -5.05 -18.98
N ASP A 259 1.16 -6.08 -19.74
CA ASP A 259 0.52 -5.99 -21.05
C ASP A 259 -1.01 -5.76 -20.98
N LEU A 260 -1.59 -5.67 -19.78
CA LEU A 260 -3.02 -5.41 -19.59
C LEU A 260 -3.42 -3.99 -20.02
N ASP A 261 -4.67 -3.85 -20.46
CA ASP A 261 -5.30 -2.54 -20.64
C ASP A 261 -5.87 -2.05 -19.29
N PHE A 262 -5.12 -1.19 -18.60
CA PHE A 262 -5.51 -0.67 -17.29
C PHE A 262 -6.79 0.16 -17.31
N ASP A 263 -7.10 0.85 -18.43
CA ASP A 263 -8.35 1.58 -18.56
C ASP A 263 -9.53 0.60 -18.54
N VAL A 264 -9.41 -0.56 -19.20
CA VAL A 264 -10.43 -1.64 -19.16
C VAL A 264 -10.49 -2.30 -17.79
N GLU A 265 -9.35 -2.66 -17.18
CA GLU A 265 -9.31 -3.29 -15.86
C GLU A 265 -9.93 -2.42 -14.75
N SER A 266 -9.77 -1.10 -14.86
CA SER A 266 -10.36 -0.16 -13.89
C SER A 266 -11.88 -0.04 -13.94
N MET A 267 -12.51 -0.47 -15.05
CA MET A 267 -13.96 -0.41 -15.23
C MET A 267 -14.68 -1.66 -14.73
N LYS A 268 -13.94 -2.70 -14.31
CA LYS A 268 -14.53 -3.92 -13.77
C LYS A 268 -15.11 -3.67 -12.37
N ASP A 269 -16.17 -4.41 -12.04
CA ASP A 269 -16.83 -4.28 -10.74
C ASP A 269 -15.85 -4.60 -9.59
N GLY A 270 -15.83 -3.75 -8.56
CA GLY A 270 -14.94 -3.91 -7.41
C GLY A 270 -13.50 -3.44 -7.63
N ALA A 271 -13.16 -2.91 -8.80
CA ALA A 271 -11.84 -2.35 -9.08
C ALA A 271 -11.58 -1.06 -8.28
N ASN A 272 -10.32 -0.88 -7.83
CA ASN A 272 -9.88 0.39 -7.25
C ASN A 272 -9.28 1.27 -8.36
N GLU A 273 -10.02 2.30 -8.79
CA GLU A 273 -9.58 3.15 -9.91
C GLU A 273 -8.30 3.94 -9.61
N VAL A 274 -8.07 4.33 -8.34
CA VAL A 274 -6.84 5.03 -7.93
C VAL A 274 -5.63 4.09 -8.09
N MET A 275 -5.76 2.84 -7.68
CA MET A 275 -4.74 1.81 -7.86
C MET A 275 -4.36 1.66 -9.33
N TRP A 276 -5.34 1.45 -10.21
CA TRP A 276 -5.10 1.31 -11.65
C TRP A 276 -4.53 2.58 -12.29
N ALA A 277 -4.96 3.76 -11.84
CA ALA A 277 -4.40 5.03 -12.33
C ALA A 277 -2.93 5.23 -11.93
N VAL A 278 -2.53 4.77 -10.73
CA VAL A 278 -1.12 4.76 -10.31
C VAL A 278 -0.31 3.75 -11.12
N ILE A 279 -0.83 2.54 -11.34
CA ILE A 279 -0.18 1.52 -12.17
C ILE A 279 0.02 2.06 -13.59
N ALA A 280 -1.02 2.63 -14.19
CA ALA A 280 -0.96 3.22 -15.51
C ALA A 280 0.04 4.38 -15.63
N ALA A 281 0.30 5.10 -14.53
CA ALA A 281 1.26 6.21 -14.51
C ALA A 281 2.73 5.73 -14.54
N PHE A 282 3.00 4.49 -14.14
CA PHE A 282 4.34 3.88 -14.21
C PHE A 282 4.61 3.11 -15.50
N SER A 283 3.56 2.76 -16.25
CA SER A 283 3.67 2.00 -17.50
C SER A 283 3.74 2.85 -18.77
N LYS A 284 3.68 4.18 -18.66
CA LYS A 284 3.76 5.11 -19.81
C LYS A 284 4.99 6.01 -19.76
#